data_AF-A0A0D2NC23-F1
#
_entry.id   AF-A0A0D2NC23-F1
#
_cell.length_a   1.000
_cell.length_b   1.000
_cell.length_c   1.000
_cell.angle_alpha   90.00
_cell.angle_beta   90.00
_cell.angle_gamma   90.00
#
_symmetry.space_group_name_H-M   'P 1'
#
loop_
_entity.id
_entity.type
_entity.pdbx_description
1 polymer ?
#
loop_
_entity_poly.entity_id
_entity_poly.type
_entity_poly.pdbx_seq_one_letter_code
_entity_poly.pdbx_strand_id
1 'polypeptide(L)' 'HQHLFPLYMVNPGGFTGLRRQFLDAQQDLYAAAVKGKHIADAVADIQRRYFKRFPLTLSHSEEPTQESLDAVDDDEPDPE' A
#
# COMPACT_ATOMS: atom_id res chain seq x y z
N HIS A 1 -16.46 -26.87 -18.74
CA HIS A 1 -15.11 -26.44 -18.33
C HIS A 1 -15.08 -24.92 -18.30
N GLN A 2 -14.48 -24.40 -17.23
CA GLN A 2 -14.66 -23.06 -16.67
C GLN A 2 -14.24 -21.93 -17.63
N HIS A 3 -14.90 -20.78 -17.47
CA HIS A 3 -14.75 -19.58 -18.29
C HIS A 3 -13.32 -19.01 -18.24
N LEU A 4 -12.85 -18.63 -19.42
CA LEU A 4 -11.65 -17.85 -19.70
C LEU A 4 -11.62 -16.55 -18.88
N PHE A 5 -10.62 -16.38 -18.03
CA PHE A 5 -10.12 -15.06 -17.62
C PHE A 5 -8.87 -14.76 -18.48
N PRO A 6 -8.74 -13.55 -19.04
CA PRO A 6 -7.71 -13.26 -20.02
C PRO A 6 -6.31 -13.19 -19.37
N LEU A 7 -5.34 -13.76 -20.09
CA LEU A 7 -3.91 -13.59 -19.90
C LEU A 7 -3.56 -12.09 -20.00
N TYR A 8 -2.64 -11.63 -19.14
CA TYR A 8 -2.04 -10.30 -19.05
C TYR A 8 -2.86 -9.18 -18.37
N MET A 9 -2.49 -8.95 -17.11
CA MET A 9 -2.72 -7.69 -16.42
C MET A 9 -1.96 -6.58 -17.20
N VAL A 10 -2.70 -5.66 -17.82
CA VAL A 10 -2.17 -4.65 -18.77
C VAL A 10 -1.22 -3.63 -18.10
N ASN A 11 -1.21 -3.61 -16.77
CA ASN A 11 -0.17 -3.05 -15.94
C ASN A 11 0.02 -4.06 -14.79
N PRO A 12 1.12 -4.82 -14.70
CA PRO A 12 1.32 -5.76 -13.61
C PRO A 12 1.38 -5.08 -12.22
N GLY A 13 1.39 -3.73 -12.20
CA GLY A 13 1.49 -2.91 -11.01
C GLY A 13 2.93 -2.82 -10.55
N GLY A 14 3.44 -1.62 -10.28
CA GLY A 14 4.74 -1.44 -9.60
C GLY A 14 4.76 -1.97 -8.16
N PHE A 15 3.61 -2.43 -7.66
CA PHE A 15 3.45 -2.93 -6.31
C PHE A 15 3.31 -4.46 -6.34
N THR A 16 4.42 -5.14 -6.09
CA THR A 16 4.49 -6.59 -5.87
C THR A 16 4.89 -6.88 -4.42
N GLY A 17 4.78 -8.14 -4.00
CA GLY A 17 5.22 -8.61 -2.68
C GLY A 17 4.58 -7.84 -1.52
N LEU A 18 5.41 -7.33 -0.62
CA LEU A 18 4.97 -6.64 0.61
C LEU A 18 4.28 -5.30 0.35
N ARG A 19 4.65 -4.59 -0.72
CA ARG A 19 3.96 -3.35 -1.12
C ARG A 19 2.50 -3.62 -1.48
N ARG A 20 2.25 -4.72 -2.21
CA ARG A 20 0.89 -5.15 -2.55
C ARG A 20 0.12 -5.58 -1.30
N GLN A 21 0.71 -6.40 -0.44
CA GLN A 21 0.06 -6.84 0.80
C GLN A 21 -0.33 -5.67 1.69
N PHE A 22 0.52 -4.64 1.80
CA PHE A 22 0.18 -3.43 2.53
C PHE A 22 -1.04 -2.73 1.92
N LEU A 23 -1.06 -2.51 0.60
CA LEU A 23 -2.19 -1.85 -0.08
C LEU A 23 -3.48 -2.66 0.01
N ASP A 24 -3.40 -3.99 -0.08
CA ASP A 24 -4.55 -4.88 0.11
C ASP A 24 -5.15 -4.74 1.50
N ALA A 25 -4.31 -4.61 2.55
CA ALA A 25 -4.77 -4.39 3.91
C ALA A 25 -5.48 -3.03 4.11
N GLN A 26 -5.24 -2.04 3.23
CA GLN A 26 -5.90 -0.72 3.32
C GLN A 26 -7.23 -0.65 2.57
N GLN A 27 -7.65 -1.70 1.87
CA GLN A 27 -8.88 -1.69 1.07
C GLN A 27 -10.12 -1.38 1.92
N ASP A 28 -10.23 -1.97 3.13
CA ASP A 28 -11.36 -1.72 4.03
C ASP A 28 -11.38 -0.27 4.56
N LEU A 29 -10.21 0.29 4.89
CA LEU A 29 -10.08 1.68 5.33
C LEU A 29 -10.51 2.64 4.21
N TYR A 30 -10.05 2.39 2.98
CA TYR A 30 -10.44 3.17 1.82
C TYR A 30 -11.94 3.03 1.53
N ALA A 31 -12.50 1.81 1.60
CA ALA A 31 -13.92 1.57 1.39
C ALA A 31 -14.81 2.27 2.43
N ALA A 32 -14.37 2.31 3.70
CA ALA A 32 -15.03 3.07 4.75
C ALA A 32 -14.99 4.59 4.45
N ALA A 33 -13.85 5.10 3.99
CA ALA A 33 -13.68 6.50 3.64
C ALA A 33 -14.54 6.93 2.44
N VAL A 34 -14.72 6.06 1.45
CA VAL A 34 -15.64 6.28 0.34
C VAL A 34 -17.08 6.42 0.84
N LYS A 35 -17.53 5.55 1.76
CA LYS A 35 -18.87 5.63 2.35
C LYS A 35 -19.05 6.91 3.19
N GLY A 36 -18.01 7.30 3.92
CA GLY A 36 -18.01 8.50 4.76
C GLY A 36 -17.72 9.81 4.02
N LYS A 37 -17.41 9.78 2.72
CA LYS A 37 -17.01 10.94 1.90
C LYS A 37 -15.75 11.67 2.38
N HIS A 38 -14.84 10.98 3.06
CA HIS A 38 -13.55 11.50 3.55
C HIS A 38 -12.36 10.77 2.90
N ILE A 39 -12.48 10.51 1.59
CA ILE A 39 -11.49 9.76 0.81
C ILE A 39 -10.12 10.43 0.84
N ALA A 40 -10.07 11.76 0.76
CA ALA A 40 -8.82 12.52 0.74
C ALA A 40 -7.99 12.29 2.01
N ASP A 41 -8.62 12.34 3.19
CA ASP A 41 -7.96 12.10 4.47
C ASP A 41 -7.43 10.66 4.56
N ALA A 42 -8.24 9.68 4.16
CA ALA A 42 -7.84 8.28 4.15
C ALA A 42 -6.69 8.00 3.17
N VAL A 43 -6.71 8.61 1.99
CA VAL A 43 -5.62 8.49 1.01
C VAL A 43 -4.35 9.14 1.55
N ALA A 44 -4.43 10.31 2.19
CA ALA A 44 -3.28 10.96 2.80
C ALA A 44 -2.65 10.10 3.91
N ASP A 45 -3.48 9.49 4.76
CA ASP A 45 -3.03 8.58 5.81
C ASP A 45 -2.38 7.31 5.23
N ILE A 46 -3.00 6.67 4.24
CA ILE A 46 -2.44 5.50 3.54
C ILE A 46 -1.10 5.86 2.88
N GLN A 47 -0.99 7.01 2.21
CA GLN A 47 0.24 7.45 1.56
C GLN A 47 1.36 7.71 2.57
N ARG A 48 1.05 8.37 3.69
CA ARG A 48 1.99 8.63 4.77
C ARG A 48 2.57 7.32 5.34
N ARG A 49 1.70 6.37 5.70
CA ARG A 49 2.10 5.03 6.17
C ARG A 49 2.90 4.26 5.12
N TYR A 50 2.50 4.37 3.86
CA TYR A 50 3.21 3.76 2.74
C TYR A 50 4.64 4.30 2.63
N PHE A 51 4.84 5.62 2.65
CA PHE A 51 6.19 6.19 2.52
C PHE A 51 7.08 5.96 3.73
N LYS A 52 6.51 5.85 4.95
CA LYS A 52 7.27 5.41 6.13
C LYS A 52 7.83 4.00 5.97
N ARG A 53 7.01 3.08 5.45
CA ARG A 53 7.38 1.66 5.23
C ARG A 53 8.21 1.41 3.98
N PHE A 54 7.97 2.19 2.94
CA PHE A 54 8.56 2.05 1.63
C PHE A 54 9.17 3.40 1.20
N PRO A 55 10.29 3.82 1.83
CA PRO A 55 10.90 5.11 1.52
C PRO A 55 11.27 5.19 0.05
N LEU A 56 11.14 6.38 -0.55
CA LEU A 56 11.49 6.63 -1.96
C LEU A 56 12.96 6.36 -2.29
N THR A 57 13.81 6.37 -1.27
CA THR A 57 15.24 6.02 -1.35
C THR A 57 15.49 4.51 -1.43
N LEU A 58 14.49 3.67 -1.09
CA LEU A 58 14.58 2.23 -1.26
C LEU A 58 14.40 1.90 -2.73
N SER A 59 15.39 1.20 -3.31
CA SER A 59 15.36 0.81 -4.71
C SER A 59 14.08 0.01 -5.01
N HIS A 60 13.50 0.25 -6.18
CA HIS A 60 12.31 -0.50 -6.63
C HIS A 60 12.60 -1.99 -6.85
N SER A 61 13.88 -2.33 -7.02
CA SER A 61 14.36 -3.71 -7.14
C SER A 61 14.62 -4.39 -5.80
N GLU A 62 14.60 -3.64 -4.70
CA GLU A 62 14.77 -4.17 -3.36
C GLU A 62 13.39 -4.30 -2.70
N GLU A 63 13.07 -5.55 -2.33
CA GLU A 63 11.96 -5.82 -1.44
C GLU A 63 12.41 -5.52 -0.01
N PRO A 64 11.66 -4.69 0.75
CA PRO A 64 11.93 -4.55 2.17
C PRO A 64 11.74 -5.91 2.86
N THR A 65 12.38 -6.10 4.00
CA THR A 65 12.13 -7.31 4.81
C THR A 65 10.89 -7.10 5.66
N GLN A 66 10.17 -8.17 5.99
CA GLN A 66 9.02 -8.08 6.91
C GLN A 66 9.41 -7.43 8.25
N GLU A 67 10.61 -7.73 8.77
CA GLU A 67 11.14 -7.10 9.99
C GLU A 67 11.29 -5.59 9.86
N SER A 68 11.75 -5.09 8.69
CA SER A 68 11.84 -3.65 8.46
C SER A 68 10.48 -2.96 8.41
N LEU A 69 9.41 -3.67 8.04
CA LEU A 69 8.05 -3.14 7.97
C LEU A 69 7.33 -3.17 9.33
N ASP A 70 7.58 -4.20 10.13
CA ASP A 70 7.08 -4.33 11.51
C ASP A 70 7.76 -3.32 12.45
N ALA A 71 9.00 -2.93 12.16
CA ALA A 71 9.72 -1.89 12.91
C ALA A 71 9.20 -0.47 12.63
N VAL A 72 8.34 -0.27 11.62
CA VAL A 72 7.77 1.04 11.30
C VAL A 72 6.54 1.31 12.16
N ASP A 73 6.63 2.33 13.01
CA ASP A 73 5.49 2.88 13.73
C ASP A 73 4.69 3.83 12.82
N ASP A 74 3.49 3.39 12.43
CA ASP A 74 2.56 4.19 11.64
C ASP A 74 2.02 5.40 12.39
N ASP A 75 1.82 5.25 13.70
CA ASP A 75 1.20 6.25 14.57
C ASP A 75 2.19 7.34 14.99
N GLU A 76 3.49 7.16 14.74
CA GLU A 76 4.49 8.18 15.04
C GLU A 76 4.22 9.48 14.24
N PRO A 77 4.26 10.68 14.87
CA PRO A 77 4.21 11.93 14.13
C PRO A 77 5.41 12.03 13.17
N ASP A 78 5.24 12.74 12.04
CA ASP A 78 6.34 12.96 11.09
C ASP A 78 7.10 14.15 11.66
N PRO A 79 8.44 14.13 11.67
CA PRO A 79 9.23 15.27 12.13
C PRO A 79 8.91 16.50 11.25
N GLU A 80 8.70 17.65 11.90
CA GLU A 80 8.48 18.97 11.25
C GLU A 80 9.71 19.47 10.46
#